data_AF-I7ZNA4-F1
#
_entry.id   AF-I7ZNA4-F1
#
_cell.length_a   1.000
_cell.length_b   1.000
_cell.length_c   1.000
_cell.angle_alpha   90.00
_cell.angle_beta   90.00
_cell.angle_gamma   90.00
#
_symmetry.space_group_name_H-M   'P 1'
#
loop_
_entity.id
_entity.type
_entity.pdbx_description
1 polymer ?
#
loop_
_entity_poly.entity_id
_entity_poly.type
_entity_poly.pdbx_seq_one_letter_code
_entity_poly.pdbx_strand_id
1 'polypeptide(L)'
;MADGLGVPVLKTQGASILITLVIGIGTLHIVRSIYRRHFHPLSQFSGPPEAALSTKWLYKTNQAGFPEHEFERLHEKYQTKALRIAPNELHLSDVHQYKVIYSQSKPFLKDPPFYSSFNIDHSLFAETDPALHKERRKMLNPLFSRAGIFKLEGVIHTKAGIMMKKIDRLREKHLINVYDAFRLRPFLKLSM
;
A
#
# COMPACT_ATOMS: atom_id res chain seq x y z
N MET A 1 -20.34 -50.24 36.70
CA MET A 1 -18.97 -50.15 36.13
C MET A 1 -19.11 -49.92 34.65
N ALA A 2 -19.42 -48.68 34.28
CA ALA A 2 -19.29 -48.18 32.92
C ALA A 2 -17.86 -47.62 32.75
N ASP A 3 -17.47 -47.36 31.51
CA ASP A 3 -16.26 -46.62 31.07
C ASP A 3 -15.13 -47.51 30.54
N GLY A 4 -15.10 -47.72 29.22
CA GLY A 4 -13.93 -48.34 28.57
C GLY A 4 -13.95 -48.42 27.04
N LEU A 5 -15.12 -48.35 26.38
CA LEU A 5 -15.22 -48.66 24.94
C LEU A 5 -15.36 -47.45 23.99
N GLY A 6 -15.43 -46.21 24.50
CA GLY A 6 -15.68 -45.02 23.67
C GLY A 6 -14.46 -44.23 23.22
N VAL A 7 -13.33 -44.32 23.93
CA VAL A 7 -12.21 -43.37 23.78
C VAL A 7 -11.31 -43.58 22.55
N PRO A 8 -10.93 -44.82 22.14
CA PRO A 8 -9.99 -45.00 21.04
C PRO A 8 -10.60 -44.80 19.64
N VAL A 9 -11.89 -45.12 19.48
CA VAL A 9 -12.61 -44.99 18.20
C VAL A 9 -12.86 -43.52 17.83
N LEU A 10 -13.18 -42.67 18.82
CA LEU A 10 -13.30 -41.23 18.63
C LEU A 10 -11.96 -40.59 18.22
N LYS A 11 -10.83 -41.10 18.75
CA LYS A 11 -9.49 -40.57 18.46
C LYS A 11 -9.00 -40.91 17.04
N THR A 12 -9.27 -42.12 16.53
CA THR A 12 -8.92 -42.53 15.16
C THR A 12 -9.80 -41.89 14.08
N GLN A 13 -11.08 -41.67 14.37
CA GLN A 13 -11.97 -40.90 13.49
C GLN A 13 -11.53 -39.44 13.39
N GLY A 14 -11.17 -38.81 14.51
CA GLY A 14 -10.61 -37.45 14.52
C GLY A 14 -9.32 -37.32 13.71
N ALA A 15 -8.39 -38.28 13.83
CA ALA A 15 -7.15 -38.29 13.06
C ALA A 15 -7.39 -38.42 11.54
N SER A 16 -8.34 -39.26 11.13
CA SER A 16 -8.67 -39.46 9.71
C SER A 16 -9.32 -38.23 9.08
N ILE A 17 -10.18 -37.53 9.83
CA ILE A 17 -10.78 -36.25 9.41
C ILE A 17 -9.68 -35.19 9.23
N LEU A 18 -8.74 -35.09 10.17
CA LEU A 18 -7.62 -34.14 10.09
C LEU A 18 -6.74 -34.40 8.86
N ILE A 19 -6.39 -35.66 8.58
CA ILE A 19 -5.60 -36.03 7.40
C ILE A 19 -6.34 -35.66 6.11
N THR A 20 -7.63 -35.94 6.04
CA THR A 20 -8.47 -35.61 4.87
C THR A 20 -8.55 -34.10 4.66
N LEU A 21 -8.68 -33.32 5.74
CA LEU A 21 -8.65 -31.85 5.66
C LEU A 21 -7.30 -31.32 5.17
N VAL A 22 -6.19 -31.86 5.68
CA VAL A 22 -4.83 -31.47 5.25
C VAL A 22 -4.63 -31.76 3.76
N ILE A 23 -5.02 -32.94 3.29
CA ILE A 23 -4.93 -33.32 1.87
C ILE A 23 -5.83 -32.43 1.01
N GLY A 24 -7.07 -32.16 1.46
CA GLY A 24 -8.01 -31.28 0.76
C GLY A 24 -7.46 -29.86 0.61
N ILE A 25 -6.93 -29.29 1.70
CA ILE A 25 -6.29 -27.96 1.71
C ILE A 25 -5.06 -27.96 0.80
N GLY A 26 -4.20 -28.97 0.88
CA GLY A 26 -3.02 -29.11 0.03
C GLY A 26 -3.37 -29.16 -1.45
N THR A 27 -4.39 -29.95 -1.81
CA THR A 27 -4.90 -30.06 -3.18
C THR A 27 -5.43 -28.72 -3.68
N LEU A 28 -6.22 -28.00 -2.86
CA LEU A 28 -6.72 -26.68 -3.20
C LEU A 28 -5.59 -25.68 -3.47
N HIS A 29 -4.54 -25.68 -2.65
CA HIS A 29 -3.38 -24.79 -2.85
C HIS A 29 -2.62 -25.10 -4.14
N ILE A 30 -2.43 -26.38 -4.48
CA ILE A 30 -1.75 -26.80 -5.70
C ILE A 30 -2.57 -26.38 -6.93
N VAL A 31 -3.85 -26.72 -6.97
CA VAL A 31 -4.76 -26.37 -8.08
C VAL A 31 -4.80 -24.85 -8.27
N ARG A 32 -4.94 -24.08 -7.18
CA ARG A 32 -4.95 -22.62 -7.23
C ARG A 32 -3.62 -22.04 -7.72
N SER A 33 -2.50 -22.65 -7.36
CA SER A 33 -1.16 -22.22 -7.81
C SER A 33 -0.97 -22.45 -9.31
N ILE A 34 -1.37 -23.62 -9.82
CA ILE A 34 -1.33 -23.93 -11.25
C ILE A 34 -2.24 -22.97 -12.02
N TYR A 35 -3.47 -22.77 -11.54
CA TYR A 35 -4.41 -21.82 -12.14
C TYR A 35 -3.81 -20.41 -12.21
N ARG A 36 -3.31 -19.89 -11.09
CA ARG A 36 -2.76 -18.53 -11.01
C ARG A 36 -1.57 -18.31 -11.94
N ARG A 37 -0.75 -19.34 -12.13
CA ARG A 37 0.45 -19.26 -12.95
C ARG A 37 0.15 -19.34 -14.44
N HIS A 38 -0.72 -20.26 -14.86
CA HIS A 38 -0.91 -20.57 -16.28
C HIS A 38 -2.23 -20.05 -16.86
N PHE A 39 -3.33 -20.13 -16.11
CA PHE A 39 -4.68 -19.86 -16.61
C PHE A 39 -5.26 -18.51 -16.17
N HIS A 40 -4.57 -17.80 -15.27
CA HIS A 40 -5.01 -16.48 -14.83
C HIS A 40 -4.95 -15.46 -15.97
N PRO A 41 -5.89 -14.50 -16.09
CA PRO A 41 -5.83 -13.47 -17.14
C PRO A 41 -4.52 -12.65 -17.18
N LEU A 42 -3.83 -12.57 -16.03
CA LEU A 42 -2.53 -11.91 -15.92
C LEU A 42 -1.32 -12.84 -16.16
N SER A 43 -1.52 -14.11 -16.53
CA SER A 43 -0.42 -15.06 -16.80
C SER A 43 0.42 -14.67 -18.02
N GLN A 44 -0.16 -13.90 -18.95
CA GLN A 44 0.54 -13.34 -20.11
C GLN A 44 1.61 -12.32 -19.75
N PHE A 45 1.55 -11.72 -18.56
CA PHE A 45 2.52 -10.71 -18.13
C PHE A 45 3.71 -11.39 -17.44
N SER A 46 4.91 -11.03 -17.88
CA SER A 46 6.15 -11.47 -17.28
C SER A 46 6.28 -10.96 -15.84
N GLY A 47 6.95 -11.75 -14.99
CA GLY A 47 7.21 -11.38 -13.61
C GLY A 47 7.85 -12.51 -12.82
N PRO A 48 8.29 -12.26 -11.58
CA PRO A 48 8.79 -13.29 -10.69
C PRO A 48 7.76 -14.42 -10.52
N PRO A 49 8.16 -15.70 -10.65
CA PRO A 49 7.28 -16.84 -10.42
C PRO A 49 6.49 -16.79 -9.11
N GLU A 50 7.12 -16.32 -8.05
CA GLU A 50 6.57 -16.20 -6.70
C GLU A 50 5.46 -15.13 -6.62
N ALA A 51 5.60 -14.07 -7.41
CA ALA A 51 4.61 -12.99 -7.51
C ALA A 51 3.29 -13.48 -8.11
N ALA A 52 3.33 -14.44 -9.04
CA ALA A 52 2.11 -15.05 -9.57
C ALA A 52 1.35 -15.87 -8.52
N LEU A 53 2.04 -16.42 -7.52
CA LEU A 53 1.46 -17.34 -6.54
C LEU A 53 0.78 -16.62 -5.38
N SER A 54 1.41 -15.57 -4.83
CA SER A 54 0.90 -14.86 -3.66
C SER A 54 1.46 -13.44 -3.53
N THR A 55 0.82 -12.60 -2.73
CA THR A 55 1.29 -11.25 -2.38
C THR A 55 2.52 -11.25 -1.45
N LYS A 56 2.95 -12.42 -0.96
CA LYS A 56 4.10 -12.56 -0.04
C LYS A 56 5.40 -12.07 -0.68
N TRP A 57 5.58 -12.32 -1.98
CA TRP A 57 6.75 -11.82 -2.71
C TRP A 57 6.80 -10.29 -2.67
N LEU A 58 5.70 -9.64 -3.04
CA LEU A 58 5.56 -8.19 -3.01
C LEU A 58 5.81 -7.62 -1.61
N TYR A 59 5.23 -8.23 -0.57
CA TYR A 59 5.45 -7.81 0.81
C TYR A 59 6.92 -7.89 1.24
N LYS A 60 7.63 -8.96 0.85
CA LYS A 60 9.07 -9.10 1.11
C LYS A 60 9.87 -8.01 0.38
N THR A 61 9.53 -7.73 -0.87
CA THR A 61 10.17 -6.67 -1.67
C THR A 61 9.95 -5.29 -1.05
N ASN A 62 8.75 -4.99 -0.57
CA ASN A 62 8.44 -3.73 0.11
C ASN A 62 9.21 -3.57 1.44
N GLN A 63 9.36 -4.65 2.23
CA GLN A 63 10.13 -4.62 3.47
C GLN A 63 11.63 -4.33 3.26
N ALA A 64 12.16 -4.52 2.05
CA ALA A 64 13.53 -4.15 1.73
C ALA A 64 13.73 -2.62 1.59
N GLY A 65 12.65 -1.83 1.62
CA GLY A 65 12.68 -0.37 1.73
C GLY A 65 12.51 0.37 0.41
N PHE A 66 13.19 -0.08 -0.65
CA PHE A 66 13.19 0.57 -1.97
C PHE A 66 12.70 -0.40 -3.06
N PRO A 67 11.40 -0.77 -3.06
CA PRO A 67 10.84 -1.73 -4.02
C PRO A 67 10.94 -1.27 -5.48
N GLU A 68 11.00 0.05 -5.72
CA GLU A 68 11.11 0.66 -7.04
C GLU A 68 12.37 0.24 -7.80
N HIS A 69 13.52 0.13 -7.11
CA HIS A 69 14.76 -0.34 -7.73
C HIS A 69 14.65 -1.80 -8.19
N GLU A 70 13.96 -2.63 -7.40
CA GLU A 70 13.71 -4.02 -7.78
C GLU A 70 12.74 -4.11 -8.96
N PHE A 71 11.70 -3.28 -8.99
CA PHE A 71 10.77 -3.24 -10.12
C PHE A 71 11.46 -2.77 -11.40
N GLU A 72 12.29 -1.74 -11.34
CA GLU A 72 13.09 -1.26 -12.47
C GLU A 72 14.00 -2.36 -13.00
N ARG A 73 14.79 -3.00 -12.13
CA ARG A 73 15.66 -4.14 -12.46
C ARG A 73 14.89 -5.29 -13.12
N LEU A 74 13.67 -5.58 -12.66
CA LEU A 74 12.83 -6.64 -13.22
C LEU A 74 12.21 -6.26 -14.57
N HIS A 75 11.83 -4.99 -14.75
CA HIS A 75 11.39 -4.47 -16.04
C HIS A 75 12.50 -4.59 -17.09
N GLU A 76 13.74 -4.25 -16.73
CA GLU A 76 14.92 -4.44 -17.58
C GLU A 76 15.19 -5.92 -17.87
N LYS A 77 15.20 -6.76 -16.83
CA LYS A 77 15.47 -8.20 -16.95
C LYS A 77 14.47 -8.92 -17.86
N TYR A 78 13.18 -8.63 -17.72
CA TYR A 78 12.12 -9.27 -18.51
C TYR A 78 11.78 -8.49 -19.79
N GLN A 79 12.42 -7.35 -20.03
CA GLN A 79 12.15 -6.44 -21.15
C GLN A 79 10.64 -6.16 -21.34
N THR A 80 9.96 -5.84 -20.24
CA THR A 80 8.50 -5.60 -20.25
C THR A 80 8.18 -4.19 -19.79
N LYS A 81 7.06 -3.65 -20.26
CA LYS A 81 6.47 -2.41 -19.74
C LYS A 81 5.38 -2.66 -18.69
N ALA A 82 4.95 -3.92 -18.54
CA ALA A 82 3.97 -4.37 -17.56
C ALA A 82 4.49 -5.63 -16.87
N LEU A 83 4.77 -5.51 -15.58
CA LEU A 83 5.39 -6.54 -14.75
C LEU A 83 4.34 -7.07 -13.75
N ARG A 84 4.18 -8.38 -13.68
CA ARG A 84 3.31 -9.00 -12.67
C ARG A 84 4.00 -9.05 -11.32
N ILE A 85 3.49 -8.30 -10.34
CA ILE A 85 4.07 -8.15 -9.00
C ILE A 85 3.26 -8.84 -7.89
N ALA A 86 2.00 -9.19 -8.16
CA ALA A 86 1.17 -10.04 -7.31
C ALA A 86 0.15 -10.81 -8.18
N PRO A 87 -0.65 -11.75 -7.63
CA PRO A 87 -1.56 -12.55 -8.44
C PRO A 87 -2.53 -11.70 -9.27
N ASN A 88 -2.97 -10.56 -8.73
CA ASN A 88 -3.96 -9.65 -9.31
C ASN A 88 -3.43 -8.22 -9.51
N GLU A 89 -2.10 -7.99 -9.47
CA GLU A 89 -1.52 -6.65 -9.56
C GLU A 89 -0.39 -6.61 -10.60
N LEU A 90 -0.37 -5.51 -11.37
CA LEU A 90 0.66 -5.20 -12.33
C LEU A 90 1.36 -3.91 -11.94
N HIS A 91 2.69 -3.90 -12.07
CA HIS A 91 3.49 -2.70 -12.07
C HIS A 91 3.71 -2.25 -13.52
N LEU A 92 3.51 -0.97 -13.79
CA LEU A 92 3.58 -0.40 -15.14
C LEU A 92 4.69 0.64 -15.20
N SER A 93 5.58 0.52 -16.18
CA SER A 93 6.65 1.51 -16.45
C SER A 93 6.35 2.41 -17.66
N ASP A 94 5.24 2.17 -18.35
CA ASP A 94 4.87 2.93 -19.56
C ASP A 94 4.22 4.29 -19.22
N VAL A 95 4.93 5.37 -19.53
CA VAL A 95 4.48 6.76 -19.34
C VAL A 95 3.19 7.05 -20.14
N HIS A 96 2.97 6.38 -21.28
CA HIS A 96 1.76 6.59 -22.08
C HIS A 96 0.49 6.13 -21.36
N GLN A 97 0.59 5.18 -20.43
CA GLN A 97 -0.54 4.69 -19.65
C GLN A 97 -0.96 5.65 -18.53
N TYR A 98 -0.11 6.61 -18.15
CA TYR A 98 -0.42 7.55 -17.06
C TYR A 98 -1.75 8.28 -17.28
N LYS A 99 -1.97 8.81 -18.49
CA LYS A 99 -3.20 9.53 -18.84
C LYS A 99 -4.43 8.63 -18.86
N VAL A 100 -4.25 7.33 -19.12
CA VAL A 100 -5.32 6.34 -19.13
C VAL A 100 -5.72 5.99 -17.69
N ILE A 101 -4.74 5.68 -16.84
CA ILE A 101 -4.95 5.27 -15.45
C ILE A 101 -5.54 6.41 -14.62
N TYR A 102 -4.97 7.61 -14.76
CA TYR A 102 -5.39 8.80 -14.01
C TYR A 102 -6.39 9.66 -14.78
N SER A 103 -7.13 9.07 -15.72
CA SER A 103 -8.17 9.78 -16.48
C SER A 103 -9.32 10.21 -15.57
N GLN A 104 -9.77 11.47 -15.73
CA GLN A 104 -10.95 11.97 -15.02
C GLN A 104 -12.27 11.52 -15.65
N SER A 105 -12.27 11.12 -16.93
CA SER A 105 -13.49 10.74 -17.64
C SER A 105 -13.89 9.28 -17.39
N LYS A 106 -12.91 8.40 -17.20
CA LYS A 106 -13.10 6.96 -16.93
C LYS A 106 -12.06 6.52 -15.89
N PRO A 107 -12.24 6.91 -14.61
CA PRO A 107 -11.23 6.66 -13.59
C PRO A 107 -11.19 5.18 -13.23
N PHE A 108 -9.98 4.65 -13.05
CA PHE A 108 -9.80 3.39 -12.34
C PHE A 108 -10.10 3.60 -10.86
N LEU A 109 -10.82 2.64 -10.27
CA LEU A 109 -11.11 2.68 -8.84
C LEU A 109 -9.84 2.40 -8.03
N LYS A 110 -9.73 3.09 -6.91
CA LYS A 110 -8.73 2.80 -5.89
C LYS A 110 -8.97 1.40 -5.32
N ASP A 111 -7.90 0.67 -5.03
CA ASP A 111 -7.97 -0.67 -4.44
C ASP A 111 -8.42 -0.60 -2.96
N PRO A 112 -9.59 -1.13 -2.59
CA PRO A 112 -10.09 -1.02 -1.22
C PRO A 112 -9.17 -1.65 -0.15
N PRO A 113 -8.63 -2.87 -0.33
CA PRO A 113 -7.67 -3.47 0.62
C PRO A 113 -6.45 -2.60 0.89
N PHE A 114 -5.87 -1.98 -0.15
CA PHE A 114 -4.74 -1.07 0.01
C PHE A 114 -5.11 0.16 0.84
N TYR A 115 -6.21 0.84 0.50
CA TYR A 115 -6.58 2.09 1.16
C TYR A 115 -7.17 1.91 2.57
N SER A 116 -7.84 0.77 2.85
CA SER A 116 -8.33 0.46 4.20
C SER A 116 -7.18 0.23 5.19
N SER A 117 -5.98 -0.15 4.71
CA SER A 117 -4.82 -0.40 5.57
C SER A 117 -4.31 0.84 6.32
N PHE A 118 -4.68 2.03 5.86
CA PHE A 118 -4.28 3.29 6.49
C PHE A 118 -5.14 3.68 7.71
N ASN A 119 -6.27 2.99 7.96
CA ASN A 119 -7.19 3.28 9.08
C ASN A 119 -7.64 4.74 9.17
N ILE A 120 -7.83 5.39 8.02
CA ILE A 120 -8.29 6.78 7.88
C ILE A 120 -9.47 6.83 6.92
N ASP A 121 -10.45 5.98 7.20
CA ASP A 121 -11.66 5.81 6.39
C ASP A 121 -12.32 7.16 6.13
N HIS A 122 -12.91 7.29 4.95
CA HIS A 122 -13.61 8.50 4.50
C HIS A 122 -12.76 9.78 4.42
N SER A 123 -11.44 9.70 4.60
CA SER A 123 -10.54 10.80 4.26
C SER A 123 -10.52 11.04 2.74
N LEU A 124 -10.16 12.26 2.31
CA LEU A 124 -9.97 12.54 0.87
C LEU A 124 -8.94 11.58 0.24
N PHE A 125 -7.93 11.16 1.02
CA PHE A 125 -6.91 10.22 0.56
C PHE A 125 -7.46 8.80 0.42
N ALA A 126 -8.14 8.27 1.44
CA ALA A 126 -8.55 6.86 1.48
C ALA A 126 -9.93 6.56 0.88
N GLU A 127 -10.77 7.58 0.62
CA GLU A 127 -12.07 7.33 0.00
C GLU A 127 -11.92 6.70 -1.38
N THR A 128 -12.60 5.56 -1.57
CA THR A 128 -12.57 4.73 -2.78
C THR A 128 -13.81 4.96 -3.65
N ASP A 129 -14.93 5.42 -3.07
CA ASP A 129 -16.11 5.82 -3.82
C ASP A 129 -15.87 7.16 -4.55
N PRO A 130 -15.92 7.20 -5.90
CA PRO A 130 -15.72 8.43 -6.66
C PRO A 130 -16.72 9.55 -6.34
N ALA A 131 -17.97 9.23 -6.00
CA ALA A 131 -19.01 10.22 -5.70
C ALA A 131 -18.72 10.92 -4.37
N LEU A 132 -18.47 10.14 -3.31
CA LEU A 132 -18.10 10.66 -2.00
C LEU A 132 -16.75 11.39 -2.04
N HIS A 133 -15.78 10.87 -2.78
CA HIS A 133 -14.49 11.54 -2.98
C HIS A 133 -14.67 12.90 -3.65
N LYS A 134 -15.54 13.01 -4.68
CA LYS A 134 -15.84 14.26 -5.37
C LYS A 134 -16.49 15.29 -4.44
N GLU A 135 -17.43 14.87 -3.60
CA GLU A 135 -18.09 15.74 -2.63
C GLU A 135 -17.07 16.31 -1.62
N ARG A 136 -16.24 15.46 -1.02
CA ARG A 136 -15.22 15.91 -0.07
C ARG A 136 -14.18 16.81 -0.73
N ARG A 137 -13.77 16.48 -1.96
CA ARG A 137 -12.84 17.32 -2.72
C ARG A 137 -13.43 18.72 -2.96
N LYS A 138 -14.72 18.82 -3.28
CA LYS A 138 -15.41 20.09 -3.50
C LYS A 138 -15.32 21.01 -2.27
N MET A 139 -15.44 20.47 -1.06
CA MET A 139 -15.35 21.24 0.19
C MET A 139 -13.94 21.83 0.41
N LEU A 140 -12.89 21.12 -0.02
CA LEU A 140 -11.50 21.53 0.18
C LEU A 140 -10.94 22.40 -0.96
N ASN A 141 -11.53 22.34 -2.16
CA ASN A 141 -11.06 23.09 -3.33
C ASN A 141 -10.83 24.60 -3.08
N PRO A 142 -11.66 25.34 -2.30
CA PRO A 142 -11.41 26.75 -2.03
C PRO A 142 -10.07 27.02 -1.32
N LEU A 143 -9.60 26.11 -0.47
CA LEU A 143 -8.31 26.24 0.24
C LEU A 143 -7.12 26.17 -0.71
N PHE A 144 -7.26 25.44 -1.82
CA PHE A 144 -6.24 25.28 -2.86
C PHE A 144 -6.42 26.27 -4.02
N SER A 145 -7.38 27.19 -3.93
CA SER A 145 -7.52 28.29 -4.89
C SER A 145 -6.41 29.32 -4.69
N ARG A 146 -6.12 30.13 -5.71
CA ARG A 146 -5.14 31.23 -5.61
C ARG A 146 -5.45 32.17 -4.43
N ALA A 147 -6.72 32.52 -4.23
CA ALA A 147 -7.16 33.35 -3.11
C ALA A 147 -6.98 32.63 -1.74
N GLY A 148 -7.27 31.33 -1.68
CA GLY A 148 -7.04 30.51 -0.49
C GLY A 148 -5.55 30.44 -0.11
N ILE A 149 -4.67 30.29 -1.10
CA ILE A 149 -3.22 30.29 -0.92
C ILE A 149 -2.75 31.63 -0.37
N PHE A 150 -3.16 32.76 -0.96
CA PHE A 150 -2.80 34.09 -0.45
C PHE A 150 -3.27 34.32 0.99
N LYS A 151 -4.45 33.81 1.35
CA LYS A 151 -4.95 33.90 2.73
C LYS A 151 -4.08 33.10 3.73
N LEU A 152 -3.50 31.98 3.30
CA LEU A 152 -2.64 31.13 4.13
C LEU A 152 -1.16 31.55 4.10
N GLU A 153 -0.75 32.36 3.13
CA GLU A 153 0.64 32.76 2.91
C GLU A 153 1.28 33.37 4.16
N GLY A 154 0.59 34.30 4.83
CA GLY A 154 1.08 34.94 6.06
C GLY A 154 1.34 33.93 7.19
N VAL A 155 0.52 32.89 7.30
CA VAL A 155 0.70 31.82 8.30
C VAL A 155 1.97 31.02 7.99
N ILE A 156 2.22 30.71 6.73
CA ILE A 156 3.43 30.00 6.29
C ILE A 156 4.67 30.84 6.58
N HIS A 157 4.69 32.12 6.19
CA HIS A 157 5.80 33.04 6.47
C HIS A 157 6.09 33.17 7.96
N THR A 158 5.04 33.24 8.78
CA THR A 158 5.20 33.30 10.25
C THR A 158 5.89 32.05 10.79
N LYS A 159 5.48 30.85 10.35
CA LYS A 159 6.09 29.59 10.81
C LYS A 159 7.51 29.41 10.28
N ALA A 160 7.76 29.78 9.02
CA ALA A 160 9.09 29.78 8.43
C ALA A 160 10.02 30.73 9.20
N GLY A 161 9.56 31.94 9.54
CA GLY A 161 10.33 32.89 10.34
C GLY A 161 10.69 32.36 11.73
N ILE A 162 9.77 31.65 12.40
CA ILE A 162 10.07 30.99 13.69
C ILE A 162 11.15 29.91 13.53
N MET A 163 11.07 29.10 12.47
CA MET A 163 12.08 28.09 12.17
C MET A 163 13.45 28.74 11.92
N MET A 164 13.52 29.77 11.09
CA MET A 164 14.77 30.49 10.77
C MET A 164 15.40 31.10 12.03
N LYS A 165 14.62 31.78 12.88
CA LYS A 165 15.12 32.32 14.15
C LYS A 165 15.72 31.24 15.06
N LYS A 166 15.12 30.04 15.09
CA LYS A 166 15.66 28.92 15.87
C LYS A 166 16.96 28.40 15.29
N ILE A 167 17.05 28.29 13.96
CA ILE A 167 18.27 27.89 13.25
C ILE A 167 19.39 28.90 13.53
N ASP A 168 19.12 30.20 13.39
CA ASP A 168 20.10 31.26 13.64
C ASP A 168 20.66 31.24 15.06
N ARG A 169 19.81 30.95 16.06
CA ARG A 169 20.25 30.83 17.45
C ARG A 169 21.16 29.62 17.70
N LEU A 170 20.97 28.53 16.97
CA LEU A 170 21.63 27.25 17.22
C LEU A 170 22.87 27.03 16.36
N ARG A 171 22.98 27.71 15.20
CA ARG A 171 24.00 27.46 14.18
C ARG A 171 25.45 27.65 14.67
N GLU A 172 25.67 28.54 15.63
CA GLU A 172 27.02 28.85 16.13
C GLU A 172 27.55 27.78 17.10
N LYS A 173 26.65 26.99 17.70
CA LYS A 173 26.99 26.05 18.78
C LYS A 173 26.80 24.58 18.40
N HIS A 174 25.98 24.30 17.40
CA HIS A 174 25.59 22.93 17.04
C HIS A 174 25.44 22.77 15.52
N LEU A 175 25.82 21.61 15.01
CA LEU A 175 25.42 21.17 13.67
C LEU A 175 23.92 20.88 13.67
N ILE A 176 23.19 21.45 12.72
CA ILE A 176 21.73 21.36 12.66
C ILE A 176 21.33 20.32 11.63
N ASN A 177 20.57 19.31 12.05
CA ASN A 177 19.91 18.40 11.13
C ASN A 177 18.72 19.11 10.46
N VAL A 178 18.84 19.34 9.16
CA VAL A 178 17.81 20.00 8.34
C VAL A 178 16.51 19.20 8.33
N TYR A 179 16.58 17.87 8.33
CA TYR A 179 15.38 17.02 8.42
C TYR A 179 14.59 17.31 9.69
N ASP A 180 15.28 17.41 10.83
CA ASP A 180 14.64 17.72 12.11
C ASP A 180 14.09 19.14 12.14
N ALA A 181 14.76 20.10 11.48
CA ALA A 181 14.28 21.47 11.34
C ALA A 181 12.96 21.55 10.57
N PHE A 182 12.83 20.84 9.43
CA PHE A 182 11.58 20.76 8.68
C PHE A 182 10.51 19.91 9.37
N ARG A 183 10.92 18.92 10.19
CA ARG A 183 10.01 18.07 10.97
C ARG A 183 9.50 18.72 12.24
N LEU A 184 10.05 19.88 12.64
CA LEU A 184 9.58 20.61 13.83
C LEU A 184 8.06 20.70 13.77
N ARG A 185 7.38 20.05 14.73
CA ARG A 185 5.95 20.23 14.99
C ARG A 185 5.80 21.53 15.78
N PRO A 186 5.42 22.67 15.17
CA PRO A 186 5.17 23.89 15.93
C PRO A 186 3.97 23.80 16.90
N PHE A 187 3.30 22.64 16.98
CA PHE A 187 2.05 22.45 17.72
C PHE A 187 2.18 21.80 19.11
N LEU A 188 3.34 21.25 19.50
CA LEU A 188 3.43 20.40 20.71
C LEU A 188 4.35 20.92 21.84
N LYS A 189 4.85 22.15 21.75
CA LYS A 189 5.62 22.79 22.84
C LYS A 189 5.14 24.21 23.16
N LEU A 190 3.83 24.39 23.30
CA LEU A 190 3.23 25.63 23.83
C LEU A 190 2.44 25.42 25.14
N SER A 191 2.50 24.22 25.73
CA SER A 191 2.02 23.97 27.08
C SER A 191 2.93 22.94 27.77
N MET A 192 3.95 23.45 28.45
CA MET A 192 4.61 22.89 29.65
C MET A 192 5.81 23.78 29.98
#